data_AF-A0A5R9NZQ6-F1
#
_entry.id   AF-A0A5R9NZQ6-F1
#
_cell.length_a   1.000
_cell.length_b   1.000
_cell.length_c   1.000
_cell.angle_alpha   90.00
_cell.angle_beta   90.00
_cell.angle_gamma   90.00
#
_symmetry.space_group_name_H-M   'P 1'
#
loop_
_entity.id
_entity.type
_entity.pdbx_description
1 polymer ?
#
loop_
_entity_poly.entity_id
_entity_poly.type
_entity_poly.pdbx_seq_one_letter_code
_entity_poly.pdbx_strand_id
1 'polypeptide(L)'
;MASYMLKQPDGLIAIFSSVVDDFTYYDLTPEQALECGTEQWGRRTAQEKLDRALADERLWKPHTTDDGLGRWRESLKTIAFRHGIKHLKKVLEEIGQGDAEIPQEAIEAARDVESDMDHESEAYKSRM
;
A
#
# COMPACT_ATOMS: atom_id res chain seq x y z
N MET A 1 -3.07 -10.91 -12.76
CA MET A 1 -2.58 -9.55 -12.47
C MET A 1 -2.52 -9.37 -10.97
N ALA A 2 -1.38 -8.90 -10.46
CA ALA A 2 -1.10 -8.80 -9.04
C ALA A 2 -1.47 -7.40 -8.51
N SER A 3 -2.76 -7.06 -8.61
CA SER A 3 -3.31 -5.79 -8.12
C SER A 3 -4.56 -6.07 -7.29
N TYR A 4 -4.80 -5.27 -6.26
CA TYR A 4 -5.93 -5.44 -5.34
C TYR A 4 -6.46 -4.10 -4.85
N MET A 5 -7.74 -4.11 -4.49
CA MET A 5 -8.42 -2.97 -3.89
C MET A 5 -8.27 -2.98 -2.37
N LEU A 6 -8.24 -1.80 -1.79
CA LEU A 6 -8.20 -1.60 -0.35
C LEU A 6 -8.90 -0.31 0.04
N LYS A 7 -9.38 -0.27 1.28
CA LYS A 7 -10.09 0.88 1.84
C LYS A 7 -9.10 1.86 2.46
N GLN A 8 -9.24 3.14 2.12
CA GLN A 8 -8.51 4.26 2.70
C GLN A 8 -9.17 4.72 4.02
N PRO A 9 -8.46 5.48 4.87
CA PRO A 9 -9.00 5.91 6.18
C PRO A 9 -10.21 6.85 6.11
N ASP A 10 -10.35 7.58 5.02
CA ASP A 10 -11.51 8.42 4.70
C ASP A 10 -12.73 7.62 4.16
N GLY A 11 -12.57 6.31 3.95
CA GLY A 11 -13.60 5.43 3.42
C GLY A 11 -13.61 5.30 1.89
N LEU A 12 -12.70 5.98 1.18
CA LEU A 12 -12.49 5.79 -0.25
C LEU A 12 -11.71 4.51 -0.54
N ILE A 13 -11.56 4.17 -1.82
CA ILE A 13 -10.91 2.96 -2.28
C ILE A 13 -9.67 3.31 -3.11
N ALA A 14 -8.57 2.63 -2.83
CA ALA A 14 -7.37 2.65 -3.66
C ALA A 14 -7.13 1.30 -4.33
N ILE A 15 -6.44 1.33 -5.47
CA ILE A 15 -5.97 0.14 -6.19
C ILE A 15 -4.45 0.07 -6.07
N PHE A 16 -3.98 -0.89 -5.28
CA PHE A 16 -2.57 -1.17 -5.11
C PHE A 16 -2.10 -2.21 -6.12
N SER A 17 -0.93 -1.99 -6.70
CA SER A 17 -0.27 -2.93 -7.60
C SER A 17 0.97 -3.50 -6.94
N SER A 18 0.99 -4.80 -6.67
CA SER A 18 2.17 -5.50 -6.15
C SER A 18 3.23 -5.80 -7.21
N VAL A 19 3.09 -5.23 -8.41
CA VAL A 19 4.12 -5.28 -9.47
C VAL A 19 5.03 -4.07 -9.37
N VAL A 20 4.44 -2.89 -9.14
CA VAL A 20 5.20 -1.64 -8.94
C VAL A 20 5.34 -1.29 -7.46
N ASP A 21 4.70 -2.07 -6.58
CA ASP A 21 4.66 -1.86 -5.14
C ASP A 21 4.17 -0.46 -4.75
N ASP A 22 3.14 0.02 -5.45
CA ASP A 22 2.58 1.36 -5.28
C ASP A 22 1.09 1.44 -5.67
N PHE A 23 0.42 2.54 -5.31
CA PHE A 23 -0.93 2.86 -5.73
C PHE A 23 -0.97 3.26 -7.20
N THR A 24 -1.87 2.63 -7.94
CA THR A 24 -2.15 2.95 -9.34
C THR A 24 -3.37 3.87 -9.48
N TYR A 25 -4.27 3.81 -8.51
CA TYR A 25 -5.44 4.66 -8.36
C TYR A 25 -5.72 4.85 -6.87
N TYR A 26 -6.26 6.01 -6.50
CA TYR A 26 -6.62 6.38 -5.13
C TYR A 26 -7.81 7.35 -5.17
N ASP A 27 -8.43 7.55 -4.01
CA ASP A 27 -9.58 8.44 -3.79
C ASP A 27 -10.81 8.07 -4.63
N LEU A 28 -10.98 6.78 -4.91
CA LEU A 28 -12.13 6.30 -5.68
C LEU A 28 -13.32 6.04 -4.76
N THR A 29 -14.51 6.43 -5.20
CA THR A 29 -15.73 5.86 -4.59
C THR A 29 -15.80 4.35 -4.90
N PRO A 30 -16.59 3.56 -4.14
CA PRO A 30 -16.80 2.15 -4.44
C PRO A 30 -17.28 1.90 -5.89
N GLU A 31 -18.11 2.79 -6.43
CA GLU A 31 -18.61 2.71 -7.80
C GLU A 31 -17.50 2.94 -8.83
N GLN A 32 -16.66 3.97 -8.62
CA GLN A 32 -15.52 4.27 -9.49
C GLN A 32 -14.47 3.15 -9.43
N ALA A 33 -14.19 2.63 -8.23
CA ALA A 33 -13.30 1.48 -8.06
C ALA A 33 -13.82 0.28 -8.84
N LEU A 34 -15.12 -0.01 -8.76
CA LEU A 34 -15.75 -1.10 -9.48
C LEU A 34 -15.68 -0.94 -11.00
N GLU A 35 -15.83 0.28 -11.51
CA GLU A 35 -15.66 0.62 -12.92
C GLU A 35 -14.22 0.34 -13.36
N CYS A 36 -13.22 0.93 -12.69
CA CYS A 36 -11.80 0.70 -12.96
C CYS A 36 -11.43 -0.80 -12.90
N GLY A 37 -11.92 -1.50 -11.88
CA GLY A 37 -11.69 -2.94 -11.72
C GLY A 37 -12.38 -3.77 -12.81
N THR A 38 -13.53 -3.34 -13.32
CA THR A 38 -14.25 -4.03 -14.39
C THR A 38 -13.46 -4.01 -15.69
N GLU A 39 -12.83 -2.88 -16.01
CA GLU A 39 -11.95 -2.76 -17.18
C GLU A 39 -10.70 -3.64 -17.05
N GLN A 40 -10.13 -3.75 -15.85
CA GLN A 40 -8.88 -4.50 -15.63
C GLN A 40 -9.08 -6.02 -15.46
N TRP A 41 -10.14 -6.46 -14.78
CA TRP A 41 -10.30 -7.86 -14.34
C TRP A 41 -11.64 -8.49 -14.73
N GLY A 42 -12.54 -7.72 -15.34
CA GLY A 42 -13.92 -8.10 -15.59
C GLY A 42 -14.82 -7.91 -14.37
N ARG A 43 -16.12 -7.68 -14.62
CA ARG A 43 -17.12 -7.26 -13.62
C ARG A 43 -17.18 -8.15 -12.37
N ARG A 44 -17.22 -9.47 -12.55
CA ARG A 44 -17.34 -10.41 -11.42
C ARG A 44 -16.13 -10.32 -10.50
N THR A 45 -14.92 -10.40 -11.06
CA THR A 45 -13.67 -10.32 -10.31
C THR A 45 -13.51 -8.97 -9.62
N ALA A 46 -13.93 -7.89 -10.28
CA ALA A 46 -13.92 -6.54 -9.72
C ALA A 46 -14.82 -6.43 -8.50
N GLN A 47 -16.05 -6.96 -8.59
CA GLN A 47 -16.97 -6.99 -7.46
C GLN A 47 -16.38 -7.78 -6.28
N GLU A 48 -15.87 -8.99 -6.53
CA GLU A 48 -15.24 -9.79 -5.47
C GLU A 48 -14.09 -9.05 -4.80
N LYS A 49 -13.23 -8.37 -5.57
CA LYS A 49 -12.11 -7.59 -5.01
C LYS A 49 -12.58 -6.39 -4.19
N LEU A 50 -13.63 -5.71 -4.64
CA LEU A 50 -14.23 -4.59 -3.91
C LEU A 50 -14.86 -5.07 -2.60
N ASP A 51 -15.64 -6.15 -2.62
CA ASP A 51 -16.27 -6.71 -1.43
C ASP A 51 -15.21 -7.07 -0.38
N ARG A 52 -14.11 -7.70 -0.81
CA ARG A 52 -12.99 -8.02 0.07
C ARG A 52 -12.23 -6.79 0.58
N ALA A 53 -12.18 -5.71 -0.20
CA ALA A 53 -11.57 -4.44 0.21
C ALA A 53 -12.42 -3.76 1.28
N LEU A 54 -13.74 -3.73 1.10
CA LEU A 54 -14.69 -3.16 2.04
C LEU A 54 -14.73 -3.94 3.37
N ALA A 55 -14.61 -5.27 3.29
CA ALA A 55 -14.48 -6.14 4.46
C ALA A 55 -13.07 -6.13 5.08
N ASP A 56 -12.10 -5.45 4.46
CA ASP A 56 -10.68 -5.47 4.83
C ASP A 56 -10.13 -6.90 5.06
N GLU A 57 -10.54 -7.84 4.20
CA GLU A 57 -10.14 -9.24 4.34
C GLU A 57 -8.64 -9.35 4.05
N ARG A 58 -7.80 -9.68 5.03
CA ARG A 58 -6.35 -9.81 4.81
C ARG A 58 -6.02 -10.79 3.68
N LEU A 59 -5.00 -10.45 2.88
CA LEU A 59 -4.63 -11.25 1.71
C LEU A 59 -4.07 -12.63 2.07
N TRP A 60 -3.45 -12.78 3.25
CA TRP A 60 -2.66 -13.97 3.60
C TRP A 60 -2.86 -14.48 5.04
N LYS A 61 -3.70 -13.84 5.87
CA LYS A 61 -3.89 -14.18 7.29
C LYS A 61 -5.37 -14.20 7.67
N PRO A 62 -5.80 -15.04 8.63
CA PRO A 62 -7.19 -15.06 9.11
C PRO A 62 -7.56 -13.73 9.78
N HIS A 63 -8.86 -13.42 9.77
CA HIS A 63 -9.45 -12.18 10.29
C HIS A 63 -8.96 -11.85 11.69
N THR A 64 -8.33 -10.69 11.84
CA THR A 64 -8.13 -10.03 13.13
C THR A 64 -9.27 -9.04 13.35
N THR A 65 -9.74 -8.90 14.59
CA THR A 65 -10.54 -7.74 15.03
C THR A 65 -9.68 -6.49 14.91
N ASP A 66 -9.68 -5.89 13.72
CA ASP A 66 -8.94 -4.68 13.37
C ASP A 66 -9.96 -3.62 12.95
N ASP A 67 -9.54 -2.36 12.90
CA ASP A 67 -10.38 -1.21 12.52
C ASP A 67 -10.74 -1.15 11.03
N GLY A 68 -10.41 -2.20 10.28
CA GLY A 68 -10.71 -2.35 8.87
C GLY A 68 -9.80 -1.55 7.95
N LEU A 69 -8.58 -1.20 8.40
CA LEU A 69 -7.53 -0.53 7.61
C LEU A 69 -6.24 -1.37 7.50
N GLY A 70 -6.32 -2.67 7.75
CA GLY A 70 -5.18 -3.58 7.70
C GLY A 70 -4.51 -3.61 6.33
N ARG A 71 -5.28 -3.74 5.25
CA ARG A 71 -4.75 -3.72 3.88
C ARG A 71 -4.07 -2.40 3.54
N TRP A 72 -4.63 -1.28 3.98
CA TRP A 72 -4.03 0.04 3.81
C TRP A 72 -2.66 0.08 4.46
N ARG A 73 -2.56 -0.25 5.75
CA ARG A 73 -1.28 -0.23 6.48
C ARG A 73 -0.24 -1.18 5.89
N GLU A 74 -0.65 -2.37 5.44
CA GLU A 74 0.24 -3.31 4.76
C GLU A 74 0.79 -2.74 3.43
N SER A 75 -0.04 -2.05 2.65
CA SER A 75 0.40 -1.38 1.43
C SER A 75 1.38 -0.25 1.71
N LEU A 76 1.14 0.58 2.73
CA LEU A 76 2.07 1.65 3.12
C LEU A 76 3.42 1.10 3.59
N LYS A 77 3.43 -0.01 4.34
CA LYS A 77 4.68 -0.71 4.70
C LYS A 77 5.42 -1.19 3.47
N THR A 78 4.70 -1.72 2.47
CA THR A 78 5.31 -2.19 1.22
C THR A 78 5.94 -1.02 0.46
N ILE A 79 5.24 0.11 0.34
CA ILE A 79 5.76 1.32 -0.31
C ILE A 79 6.99 1.84 0.43
N ALA A 80 6.92 1.96 1.76
CA ALA A 80 8.05 2.39 2.59
C ALA A 80 9.28 1.50 2.39
N PHE A 81 9.07 0.18 2.41
CA PHE A 81 10.15 -0.80 2.26
C PHE A 81 10.78 -0.79 0.86
N ARG A 82 9.99 -0.55 -0.20
CA ARG A 82 10.45 -0.63 -1.59
C ARG A 82 10.99 0.67 -2.15
N HIS A 83 10.38 1.79 -1.77
CA HIS A 83 10.63 3.11 -2.35
C HIS A 83 11.14 4.13 -1.32
N GLY A 84 11.20 3.76 -0.04
CA GLY A 84 11.66 4.62 1.06
C GLY A 84 10.58 5.55 1.61
N ILE A 85 10.85 6.12 2.79
CA ILE A 85 9.88 6.97 3.52
C ILE A 85 9.58 8.27 2.80
N LYS A 86 10.56 8.84 2.10
CA LYS A 86 10.35 10.08 1.34
C LYS A 86 9.32 9.90 0.24
N HIS A 87 9.34 8.77 -0.46
CA HIS A 87 8.35 8.45 -1.48
C HIS A 87 6.98 8.23 -0.86
N LEU A 88 6.89 7.43 0.21
CA LEU A 88 5.64 7.22 0.94
C LEU A 88 4.99 8.55 1.38
N LYS A 89 5.77 9.48 1.93
CA LYS A 89 5.27 10.81 2.34
C LYS A 89 4.67 11.59 1.18
N LYS A 90 5.35 11.58 0.03
CA LYS A 90 4.86 12.25 -1.19
C LYS A 90 3.54 11.64 -1.67
N VAL A 91 3.42 10.32 -1.64
CA VAL A 91 2.19 9.61 -2.00
C VAL A 91 1.05 10.00 -1.04
N LEU A 92 1.29 9.99 0.27
CA LEU A 92 0.25 10.37 1.24
C LEU A 92 -0.18 11.84 1.09
N GLU A 93 0.77 12.74 0.84
CA GLU A 93 0.48 14.16 0.56
C GLU A 93 -0.38 14.33 -0.70
N GLU A 94 -0.11 13.58 -1.77
CA GLU A 94 -0.90 13.59 -3.02
C GLU A 94 -2.34 13.08 -2.82
N ILE A 95 -2.55 12.21 -1.84
CA ILE A 95 -3.85 11.62 -1.45
C ILE A 95 -4.53 12.48 -0.36
N GLY A 96 -3.90 13.58 0.06
CA GLY A 96 -4.41 14.46 1.11
C GLY A 96 -4.39 13.84 2.52
N GLN A 97 -3.65 12.75 2.71
CA GLN A 97 -3.44 12.10 4.00
C GLN A 97 -2.18 12.67 4.67
N GLY A 98 -2.31 13.03 5.95
CA GLY A 98 -1.21 13.64 6.70
C GLY A 98 -0.17 12.64 7.19
N ASP A 99 1.00 13.16 7.60
CA ASP A 99 2.12 12.39 8.18
C ASP A 99 1.74 11.46 9.35
N ALA A 100 0.65 11.76 10.07
CA ALA A 100 0.15 10.99 11.21
C ALA A 100 -0.38 9.60 10.84
N GLU A 101 -0.61 9.33 9.55
CA GLU A 101 -1.15 8.06 9.08
C GLU A 101 -0.09 7.01 8.74
N ILE A 102 1.19 7.39 8.73
CA ILE A 102 2.28 6.45 8.46
C ILE A 102 2.40 5.48 9.65
N PRO A 103 2.19 4.17 9.46
CA PRO A 103 2.38 3.20 10.53
C PRO A 103 3.82 3.24 11.03
N GLN A 104 4.02 3.27 12.36
CA GLN A 104 5.36 3.27 12.96
C GLN A 104 6.22 2.10 12.44
N GLU A 105 5.62 0.92 12.28
CA GLU A 105 6.27 -0.25 11.69
C GLU A 105 6.76 -0.03 10.24
N ALA A 106 6.09 0.83 9.46
CA ALA A 106 6.54 1.19 8.11
C ALA A 106 7.79 2.08 8.16
N ILE A 107 7.86 2.99 9.14
CA ILE A 107 9.03 3.85 9.40
C ILE A 107 10.23 3.00 9.80
N GLU A 108 10.03 2.05 10.70
CA GLU A 108 11.08 1.12 11.16
C GLU A 108 11.58 0.24 10.01
N ALA A 109 10.67 -0.39 9.25
CA ALA A 109 11.04 -1.24 8.12
C ALA A 109 11.87 -0.51 7.06
N ALA A 110 11.58 0.76 6.77
CA ALA A 110 12.36 1.53 5.80
C ALA A 110 13.71 1.99 6.35
N ARG A 111 13.80 2.32 7.65
CA ARG A 111 15.06 2.69 8.30
C ARG A 111 16.05 1.54 8.33
N ASP A 112 15.58 0.32 8.56
CA ASP A 112 16.43 -0.87 8.55
C ASP A 112 17.05 -1.09 7.16
N VAL A 113 16.28 -0.90 6.09
CA VAL A 113 16.78 -0.98 4.71
C VAL A 113 17.80 0.10 4.40
N GLU A 114 17.53 1.36 4.78
CA GLU A 114 18.46 2.48 4.57
C GLU A 114 19.79 2.26 5.33
N SER A 115 19.72 1.75 6.57
CA SER A 115 20.89 1.41 7.38
C SER A 115 21.74 0.29 6.74
N ASP A 116 21.10 -0.78 6.26
CA ASP A 116 21.81 -1.90 5.63
C ASP A 116 22.50 -1.49 4.32
N MET A 117 21.88 -0.62 3.53
CA MET A 117 22.48 -0.07 2.31
C MET A 117 23.69 0.84 2.60
N ASP A 118 23.62 1.66 3.64
CA ASP A 118 24.74 2.52 4.04
C ASP A 118 25.94 1.68 4.51
N HIS A 119 25.68 0.60 5.26
CA HIS A 119 26.72 -0.33 5.70
C HIS A 119 27.40 -1.07 4.53
N GLU A 120 26.63 -1.55 3.54
CA GLU A 120 27.20 -2.18 2.34
C GLU A 120 27.96 -1.18 1.44
N SER A 121 27.45 0.05 1.33
CA SER A 121 28.07 1.08 0.49
C SER A 121 29.40 1.56 1.07
N GLU A 122 29.52 1.70 2.40
CA GLU A 122 30.78 2.02 3.08
C GLU A 122 31.77 0.84 3.02
N ALA A 123 31.30 -0.40 3.15
CA ALA A 123 32.15 -1.58 2.99
C ALA A 123 32.70 -1.71 1.55
N TYR A 124 31.93 -1.30 0.54
CA TYR A 124 32.38 -1.27 -0.86
C TYR A 124 33.43 -0.18 -1.10
N LYS A 125 33.21 1.04 -0.59
CA LYS A 125 34.21 2.14 -0.68
C LYS A 125 35.53 1.80 0.01
N SER A 126 35.49 1.07 1.12
CA SER A 126 36.71 0.64 1.83
C SER A 126 37.49 -0.47 1.13
N ARG A 127 36.94 -1.11 0.09
CA ARG A 127 37.58 -2.17 -0.70
C ARG A 127 38.10 -1.69 -2.07
N MET A 128 37.83 -0.44 -2.45
CA MET A 128 38.42 0.24 -3.62
C MET A 128 39.62 1.08 -3.18
#